data_AF-A0A0C2HCU6-F1
#
_entry.id   AF-A0A0C2HCU6-F1
#
_cell.length_a   1.000
_cell.length_b   1.000
_cell.length_c   1.000
_cell.angle_alpha   90.00
_cell.angle_beta   90.00
_cell.angle_gamma   90.00
#
_symmetry.space_group_name_H-M   'P 1'
#
loop_
_entity.id
_entity.type
_entity.pdbx_description
1 polymer ?
#
loop_
_entity_poly.entity_id
_entity_poly.type
_entity_poly.pdbx_seq_one_letter_code
_entity_poly.pdbx_strand_id
1 'polypeptide(L)'
;MGNYLSSKQGEVAILDATNTTRARRRMVAEFCANRRTLFDPPFRVFFVESICDDPDVINSNITEVKINSPDYKGIMTQEEAKEDFLKRIENYKLQYEPLDEEEDEDLSFIKVINAGKSFYVHNVNGHVQSRVVYFLMNIHLLPRAIYLTRHGESEYNQLGRLGGDSPLSENGLKYAEKLREYFELTDEKRSSMTHVSTRQMLRSLP
;
A
#
# COMPACT_ATOMS: atom_id res chain seq x y z
N MET A 1 15.96 -12.81 -6.95
CA MET A 1 14.66 -13.40 -7.34
C MET A 1 14.76 -14.88 -7.68
N GLY A 2 15.39 -15.29 -8.79
CA GLY A 2 15.38 -16.69 -9.24
C GLY A 2 15.85 -17.71 -8.20
N ASN A 3 16.97 -17.46 -7.53
CA ASN A 3 17.47 -18.36 -6.47
C ASN A 3 16.57 -18.42 -5.24
N TYR A 4 15.95 -17.29 -4.85
CA TYR A 4 15.05 -17.22 -3.70
C TYR A 4 13.80 -18.10 -3.89
N LEU A 5 13.18 -18.02 -5.07
CA LEU A 5 12.02 -18.83 -5.43
C LEU A 5 12.43 -20.31 -5.65
N SER A 6 13.54 -20.55 -6.35
CA SER A 6 13.99 -21.93 -6.67
C SER A 6 14.45 -22.69 -5.42
N SER A 7 15.04 -22.00 -4.44
CA SER A 7 15.44 -22.61 -3.16
C SER A 7 14.28 -22.77 -2.17
N LYS A 8 13.07 -22.38 -2.56
CA LYS A 8 11.85 -22.41 -1.72
C LYS A 8 12.00 -21.65 -0.39
N GLN A 9 12.86 -20.63 -0.37
CA GLN A 9 12.96 -19.69 0.75
C GLN A 9 11.80 -18.69 0.78
N GLY A 10 11.06 -18.56 -0.33
CA GLY A 10 9.77 -17.90 -0.37
C GLY A 10 8.99 -18.18 -1.63
N GLU A 11 7.74 -17.76 -1.62
CA GLU A 11 6.74 -18.09 -2.65
C GLU A 11 6.49 -16.93 -3.62
N VAL A 12 6.80 -15.70 -3.21
CA VAL A 12 6.58 -14.47 -3.99
C VAL A 12 7.83 -13.60 -3.94
N ALA A 13 8.22 -13.04 -5.08
CA ALA A 13 9.30 -12.06 -5.18
C ALA A 13 8.81 -10.83 -5.91
N ILE A 14 9.12 -9.64 -5.37
CA ILE A 14 8.77 -8.36 -5.95
C ILE A 14 10.00 -7.81 -6.67
N LEU A 15 9.84 -7.52 -7.97
CA LEU A 15 10.87 -6.86 -8.77
C LEU A 15 10.51 -5.38 -8.92
N ASP A 16 11.03 -4.56 -8.01
CA ASP A 16 10.83 -3.11 -8.03
C ASP A 16 11.81 -2.46 -9.01
N ALA A 17 11.30 -2.08 -10.17
CA ALA A 17 12.01 -1.38 -11.23
C ALA A 17 10.99 -0.68 -12.16
N THR A 18 11.44 0.30 -12.93
CA THR A 18 10.55 1.05 -13.83
C THR A 18 9.88 0.17 -14.90
N ASN A 19 10.61 -0.78 -15.50
CA ASN A 19 10.09 -1.73 -16.50
C ASN A 19 9.18 -1.08 -17.57
N THR A 20 9.55 0.13 -17.99
CA THR A 20 8.73 1.04 -18.81
C THR A 20 8.62 0.62 -20.27
N THR A 21 9.44 -0.32 -20.76
CA THR A 21 9.40 -0.80 -22.15
C THR A 21 8.87 -2.22 -22.23
N ARG A 22 8.14 -2.53 -23.32
CA ARG A 22 7.63 -3.88 -23.62
C ARG A 22 8.77 -4.88 -23.75
N ALA A 23 9.86 -4.52 -24.42
CA ALA A 23 11.04 -5.37 -24.55
C ALA A 23 11.60 -5.82 -23.19
N ARG A 24 11.66 -4.91 -22.21
CA ARG A 24 12.10 -5.24 -20.85
C ARG A 24 11.12 -6.16 -20.15
N ARG A 25 9.81 -5.90 -20.26
CA ARG A 25 8.75 -6.74 -19.65
C ARG A 25 8.74 -8.15 -20.24
N ARG A 26 8.83 -8.29 -21.56
CA ARG A 26 8.94 -9.58 -22.26
C ARG A 26 10.15 -10.37 -21.80
N MET A 27 11.33 -9.76 -21.69
CA MET A 27 12.52 -10.44 -21.17
C MET A 27 12.31 -10.96 -19.73
N VAL A 28 11.61 -10.22 -18.87
CA VAL A 28 11.27 -10.70 -17.51
C VAL A 28 10.27 -11.86 -17.56
N ALA A 29 9.22 -11.76 -18.39
CA ALA A 29 8.23 -12.80 -18.56
C ALA A 29 8.86 -14.10 -19.10
N GLU A 30 9.68 -14.00 -20.14
CA GLU A 30 10.43 -15.12 -20.72
C GLU A 30 11.39 -15.76 -19.73
N PHE A 31 12.12 -14.96 -18.94
CA PHE A 31 12.99 -15.49 -17.89
C PHE A 31 12.21 -16.35 -16.88
N CYS A 32 11.01 -15.89 -16.50
CA CYS A 32 10.15 -16.60 -15.56
C CYS A 32 9.51 -17.86 -16.17
N ALA A 33 9.10 -17.79 -17.43
CA ALA A 33 8.52 -18.90 -18.18
C ALA A 33 9.54 -20.02 -18.46
N ASN A 34 10.79 -19.65 -18.77
CA ASN A 34 11.84 -20.60 -19.15
C ASN A 34 12.55 -21.27 -17.96
N ARG A 35 12.24 -20.88 -16.73
CA ARG A 35 12.80 -21.45 -15.48
C ARG A 35 12.17 -22.78 -15.05
N ARG A 36 11.53 -23.51 -15.98
CA ARG A 36 10.89 -24.80 -15.72
C ARG A 36 11.92 -25.87 -15.37
N THR A 37 11.69 -26.63 -14.30
CA THR A 37 12.42 -27.87 -14.02
C THR A 37 11.48 -29.07 -14.19
N LEU A 38 12.01 -30.30 -14.09
CA LEU A 38 11.19 -31.51 -14.10
C LEU A 38 10.19 -31.57 -12.93
N PHE A 39 10.45 -30.85 -11.83
CA PHE A 39 9.70 -30.96 -10.57
C PHE A 39 8.96 -29.68 -10.17
N ASP A 40 9.33 -28.52 -10.73
CA ASP A 40 8.68 -27.24 -10.42
C ASP A 40 8.13 -26.56 -11.69
N PRO A 41 6.88 -26.07 -11.65
CA PRO A 41 6.29 -25.31 -12.74
C PRO A 41 7.04 -23.98 -12.94
N PRO A 42 6.92 -23.36 -14.14
CA PRO A 42 7.49 -22.04 -14.38
C PRO A 42 6.94 -20.99 -13.41
N PHE A 43 7.72 -19.94 -13.18
CA PHE A 43 7.28 -18.84 -12.32
C PHE A 43 6.14 -18.08 -13.00
N ARG A 44 5.06 -17.86 -12.25
CA ARG A 44 3.97 -16.98 -12.68
C ARG A 44 4.38 -15.53 -12.47
N VAL A 45 4.07 -14.68 -13.44
CA VAL A 45 4.35 -13.24 -13.40
C VAL A 45 3.03 -12.48 -13.30
N PHE A 46 3.02 -11.42 -12.49
CA PHE A 46 1.90 -10.50 -12.37
C PHE A 46 2.43 -9.08 -12.30
N PHE A 47 2.11 -8.26 -13.31
CA PHE A 47 2.58 -6.87 -13.35
C PHE A 47 1.64 -5.95 -12.59
N VAL A 48 2.22 -4.99 -11.87
CA VAL A 48 1.49 -3.91 -11.19
C VAL A 48 2.03 -2.61 -11.76
N GLU A 49 1.25 -1.95 -12.60
CA GLU A 49 1.59 -0.66 -13.20
C GLU A 49 0.90 0.46 -12.44
N SER A 50 1.67 1.42 -11.93
CA SER A 50 1.14 2.61 -11.27
C SER A 50 1.16 3.77 -12.25
N ILE A 51 -0.01 4.20 -12.71
CA ILE A 51 -0.18 5.32 -13.62
C ILE A 51 -0.66 6.51 -12.81
N CYS A 52 0.03 7.65 -12.92
CA CYS A 52 -0.41 8.88 -12.27
C CYS A 52 -0.14 10.06 -13.21
N ASP A 53 -1.19 10.73 -13.65
CA ASP A 53 -1.13 11.98 -14.41
C ASP A 53 -1.69 13.16 -13.60
N ASP A 54 -2.25 12.90 -12.42
CA ASP A 54 -2.74 13.92 -11.48
C ASP A 54 -1.57 14.77 -10.92
N PRO A 55 -1.50 16.07 -11.27
CA PRO A 55 -0.41 16.95 -10.84
C PRO A 55 -0.33 17.12 -9.32
N ASP A 56 -1.46 17.08 -8.62
CA ASP A 56 -1.50 17.28 -7.17
C ASP A 56 -0.92 16.08 -6.44
N VAL A 57 -1.27 14.87 -6.90
CA VAL A 57 -0.70 13.61 -6.40
C VAL A 57 0.80 13.54 -6.69
N ILE A 58 1.22 13.93 -7.90
CA ILE A 58 2.64 13.97 -8.27
C ILE A 58 3.40 14.95 -7.37
N ASN A 59 2.89 16.17 -7.19
CA ASN A 59 3.52 17.19 -6.35
C ASN A 59 3.61 16.76 -4.87
N SER A 60 2.55 16.17 -4.33
CA SER A 60 2.54 15.63 -2.96
C SER A 60 3.59 14.53 -2.78
N ASN A 61 3.65 13.56 -3.71
CA ASN A 61 4.64 12.48 -3.68
C ASN A 61 6.09 12.99 -3.76
N ILE A 62 6.36 14.00 -4.60
CA ILE A 62 7.69 14.62 -4.70
C ILE A 62 8.09 15.24 -3.36
N THR A 63 7.17 16.00 -2.76
CA THR A 63 7.43 16.76 -1.53
C THR A 63 7.65 15.82 -0.35
N GLU A 64 6.81 14.79 -0.20
CA GLU A 64 6.84 13.91 0.98
C GLU A 64 7.97 12.88 0.92
N VAL A 65 8.14 12.21 -0.23
CA VAL A 65 8.98 11.01 -0.33
C VAL A 65 10.35 11.32 -0.91
N LYS A 66 10.45 12.24 -1.87
CA LYS A 66 11.69 12.42 -2.65
C LYS A 66 12.65 13.43 -2.05
N ILE A 67 12.16 14.50 -1.41
CA ILE A 67 13.02 15.44 -0.69
C ILE A 67 13.80 14.76 0.45
N ASN A 68 13.20 13.74 1.08
CA ASN A 68 13.82 12.96 2.14
C ASN A 68 14.56 11.71 1.64
N SER A 69 14.56 11.45 0.33
CA SER A 69 15.24 10.32 -0.29
C SER A 69 16.76 10.45 -0.12
N PRO A 70 17.49 9.33 0.06
CA PRO A 70 18.96 9.33 0.03
C PRO A 70 19.54 9.97 -1.24
N ASP A 71 18.79 9.94 -2.36
CA ASP A 71 19.19 10.50 -3.65
C ASP A 71 19.35 12.04 -3.63
N TYR A 72 18.66 12.73 -2.73
CA TYR A 72 18.56 14.20 -2.72
C TYR A 72 18.96 14.84 -1.39
N LYS A 73 18.85 14.08 -0.29
CA LYS A 73 19.09 14.58 1.06
C LYS A 73 20.53 15.09 1.24
N GLY A 74 20.67 16.40 1.47
CA GLY A 74 21.96 17.05 1.76
C GLY A 74 22.85 17.28 0.53
N ILE A 75 22.34 16.99 -0.68
CA ILE A 75 23.07 17.16 -1.95
C ILE A 75 22.57 18.41 -2.69
N MET A 76 21.26 18.69 -2.65
CA MET A 76 20.66 19.82 -3.36
C MET A 76 19.48 20.43 -2.58
N THR A 77 19.03 21.61 -2.98
CA THR A 77 17.85 22.27 -2.39
C THR A 77 16.55 21.55 -2.76
N GLN A 78 15.44 21.87 -2.09
CA GLN A 78 14.15 21.27 -2.40
C GLN A 78 13.69 21.61 -3.82
N GLU A 79 13.96 22.84 -4.25
CA GLU A 79 13.64 23.37 -5.57
C GLU A 79 14.44 22.64 -6.67
N GLU A 80 15.74 22.46 -6.46
CA GLU A 80 16.62 21.74 -7.38
C GLU A 80 16.24 20.25 -7.48
N ALA A 81 15.93 19.60 -6.35
CA ALA A 81 15.46 18.22 -6.32
C ALA A 81 14.15 18.04 -7.09
N LYS A 82 13.22 19.00 -6.96
CA LYS A 82 11.96 18.99 -7.71
C LYS A 82 12.21 19.12 -9.21
N GLU A 83 13.06 20.03 -9.65
CA GLU A 83 13.38 20.21 -11.08
C GLU A 83 14.07 19.00 -11.68
N ASP A 84 15.07 18.43 -11.00
CA ASP A 84 15.76 17.22 -11.45
C ASP A 84 14.78 16.04 -11.58
N PHE A 85 13.90 15.87 -10.60
CA PHE A 85 12.91 14.80 -10.62
C PHE A 85 11.90 14.95 -11.76
N LEU A 86 11.44 16.17 -12.03
CA LEU A 86 10.56 16.46 -13.17
C LEU A 86 11.25 16.14 -14.50
N LYS A 87 12.52 16.55 -14.68
CA LYS A 87 13.32 16.18 -15.87
C LYS A 87 13.45 14.66 -16.01
N ARG A 88 13.64 13.96 -14.90
CA ARG A 88 13.73 12.50 -14.89
C ARG A 88 12.41 11.85 -15.30
N ILE A 89 11.26 12.38 -14.87
CA ILE A 89 9.93 11.93 -15.33
C ILE A 89 9.81 12.13 -16.85
N GLU A 90 10.16 13.31 -17.36
CA GLU A 90 10.07 13.60 -18.80
C GLU A 90 10.95 12.64 -19.62
N ASN A 91 12.15 12.33 -19.16
CA ASN A 91 13.01 11.34 -19.81
C ASN A 91 12.38 9.94 -19.85
N TYR A 92 11.72 9.50 -18.77
CA TYR A 92 11.02 8.21 -18.76
C TYR A 92 9.81 8.21 -19.71
N LYS A 93 9.07 9.33 -19.82
CA LYS A 93 7.93 9.45 -20.74
C LYS A 93 8.33 9.21 -22.20
N LEU A 94 9.54 9.60 -22.61
CA LEU A 94 10.02 9.42 -23.99
C LEU A 94 10.11 7.95 -24.42
N GLN A 95 10.27 7.03 -23.47
CA GLN A 95 10.42 5.59 -23.73
C GLN A 95 9.32 4.76 -23.07
N TYR A 96 8.29 5.41 -22.52
CA TYR A 96 7.26 4.72 -21.77
C TYR A 96 6.25 4.08 -22.72
N GLU A 97 6.18 2.76 -22.65
CA GLU A 97 5.24 1.91 -23.36
C GLU A 97 4.31 1.29 -22.31
N PRO A 98 3.13 1.88 -22.05
CA PRO A 98 2.22 1.36 -21.02
C PRO A 98 1.82 -0.08 -21.34
N LEU A 99 1.44 -0.84 -20.31
CA LEU A 99 0.81 -2.14 -20.54
C LEU A 99 -0.44 -1.96 -21.40
N ASP A 100 -0.75 -2.90 -22.27
CA ASP A 100 -1.90 -2.80 -23.17
C ASP A 100 -2.56 -4.17 -23.37
N GLU A 101 -3.89 -4.20 -23.49
CA GLU A 101 -4.63 -5.47 -23.54
C GLU A 101 -4.46 -6.23 -24.85
N GLU A 102 -4.16 -5.52 -25.95
CA GLU A 102 -3.94 -6.10 -27.27
C GLU A 102 -2.45 -6.44 -27.47
N GLU A 103 -1.55 -5.52 -27.13
CA GLU A 103 -0.10 -5.71 -27.34
C GLU A 103 0.57 -6.62 -26.29
N ASP A 104 -0.03 -6.72 -25.10
CA ASP A 104 0.42 -7.53 -23.96
C ASP A 104 -0.65 -8.57 -23.54
N GLU A 105 -1.38 -9.13 -24.53
CA GLU A 105 -2.54 -10.03 -24.32
C GLU A 105 -2.25 -11.23 -23.39
N ASP A 106 -1.03 -11.75 -23.43
CA ASP A 106 -0.58 -12.94 -22.71
C ASP A 106 -0.15 -12.64 -21.26
N LEU A 107 0.00 -11.36 -20.91
CA LEU A 107 0.46 -10.95 -19.59
C LEU A 107 -0.69 -10.81 -18.59
N SER A 108 -0.47 -11.23 -17.35
CA SER A 108 -1.37 -10.94 -16.24
C SER A 108 -0.99 -9.63 -15.57
N PHE A 109 -1.89 -8.66 -15.48
CA PHE A 109 -1.56 -7.36 -14.88
C PHE A 109 -2.72 -6.60 -14.26
N ILE A 110 -2.36 -5.62 -13.43
CA ILE A 110 -3.24 -4.56 -12.92
C ILE A 110 -2.59 -3.20 -13.15
N LYS A 111 -3.39 -2.25 -13.65
CA LYS A 111 -3.07 -0.83 -13.67
C LYS A 111 -3.78 -0.16 -12.50
N VAL A 112 -3.02 0.51 -11.65
CA VAL A 112 -3.51 1.37 -10.57
C VAL A 112 -3.39 2.80 -11.04
N ILE A 113 -4.52 3.45 -11.30
CA ILE A 113 -4.58 4.76 -11.95
C ILE A 113 -4.88 5.84 -10.92
N ASN A 114 -4.09 6.92 -10.95
CA ASN A 114 -4.20 8.11 -10.13
C ASN A 114 -4.40 7.79 -8.65
N ALA A 115 -3.41 7.09 -8.08
CA ALA A 115 -3.39 6.71 -6.67
C ALA A 115 -4.62 5.89 -6.22
N GLY A 116 -5.17 5.07 -7.11
CA GLY A 116 -6.29 4.17 -6.82
C GLY A 116 -7.68 4.77 -7.10
N LYS A 117 -7.76 5.87 -7.87
CA LYS A 117 -9.04 6.41 -8.36
C LYS A 117 -9.76 5.43 -9.29
N SER A 118 -9.00 4.72 -10.12
CA SER A 118 -9.53 3.67 -10.98
C SER A 118 -8.51 2.56 -11.18
N PHE A 119 -9.01 1.40 -11.62
CA PHE A 119 -8.21 0.20 -11.82
C PHE A 119 -8.59 -0.44 -13.14
N TYR A 120 -7.60 -1.02 -13.81
CA TYR A 120 -7.80 -1.87 -14.98
C TYR A 120 -7.07 -3.19 -14.73
N VAL A 121 -7.74 -4.32 -14.95
CA VAL A 121 -7.27 -5.64 -14.54
C VAL A 121 -7.40 -6.59 -15.72
N HIS A 122 -6.30 -7.26 -16.07
CA HIS A 122 -6.24 -8.15 -17.23
C HIS A 122 -5.68 -9.53 -16.85
N ASN A 123 -6.31 -10.57 -17.42
CA ASN A 123 -5.84 -11.96 -17.38
C ASN A 123 -5.40 -12.45 -15.98
N VAL A 124 -6.24 -12.27 -14.95
CA VAL A 124 -5.92 -12.69 -13.57
C VAL A 124 -6.04 -14.20 -13.40
N ASN A 125 -4.95 -14.84 -12.99
CA ASN A 125 -4.79 -16.28 -12.90
C ASN A 125 -4.54 -16.75 -11.46
N GLY A 126 -5.56 -17.38 -10.88
CA GLY A 126 -5.48 -18.06 -9.60
C GLY A 126 -5.55 -17.14 -8.37
N HIS A 127 -5.65 -17.77 -7.21
CA HIS A 127 -6.01 -17.11 -5.95
C HIS A 127 -5.04 -15.98 -5.52
N VAL A 128 -3.72 -16.17 -5.68
CA VAL A 128 -2.73 -15.19 -5.23
C VAL A 128 -2.88 -13.86 -5.97
N GLN A 129 -3.02 -13.89 -7.30
CA GLN A 129 -3.19 -12.67 -8.10
C GLN A 129 -4.52 -11.98 -7.77
N SER A 130 -5.62 -12.73 -7.60
CA SER A 130 -6.89 -12.16 -7.16
C SER A 130 -6.81 -11.46 -5.79
N ARG A 131 -6.04 -12.02 -4.85
CA ARG A 131 -5.79 -11.40 -3.54
C ARG A 131 -4.94 -10.13 -3.64
N VAL A 132 -3.96 -10.09 -4.56
CA VAL A 132 -3.19 -8.87 -4.86
C VAL A 132 -4.10 -7.78 -5.41
N VAL A 133 -4.95 -8.10 -6.40
CA VAL A 133 -5.93 -7.16 -6.96
C VAL A 133 -6.85 -6.63 -5.84
N TYR A 134 -7.46 -7.52 -5.05
CA TYR A 134 -8.31 -7.14 -3.93
C TYR A 134 -7.59 -6.21 -2.96
N PHE A 135 -6.36 -6.53 -2.58
CA PHE A 135 -5.58 -5.71 -1.66
C PHE A 135 -5.31 -4.31 -2.25
N LEU A 136 -4.88 -4.23 -3.51
CA LEU A 136 -4.60 -2.97 -4.20
C LEU A 136 -5.85 -2.09 -4.37
N MET A 137 -7.03 -2.69 -4.54
CA MET A 137 -8.29 -1.95 -4.61
C MET A 137 -8.73 -1.35 -3.27
N ASN A 138 -8.18 -1.81 -2.14
CA ASN A 138 -8.56 -1.36 -0.80
C ASN A 138 -7.49 -0.50 -0.10
N ILE A 139 -6.28 -0.40 -0.65
CA ILE A 139 -5.24 0.47 -0.11
C ILE A 139 -5.57 1.93 -0.45
N HIS A 140 -5.15 2.84 0.42
CA HIS A 140 -5.27 4.27 0.18
C HIS A 140 -3.89 4.88 0.35
N LEU A 141 -3.50 5.75 -0.59
CA LEU A 141 -2.16 6.34 -0.65
C LEU A 141 -2.10 7.71 0.01
N LEU A 142 -3.26 8.34 0.30
CA LEU A 142 -3.30 9.62 0.99
C LEU A 142 -3.00 9.44 2.49
N PRO A 143 -2.23 10.37 3.10
CA PRO A 143 -1.96 10.36 4.53
C PRO A 143 -3.25 10.33 5.36
N ARG A 144 -3.31 9.41 6.31
CA ARG A 144 -4.43 9.29 7.27
C ARG A 144 -3.91 8.89 8.64
N ALA A 145 -4.59 9.34 9.68
CA ALA A 145 -4.32 8.91 11.04
C ALA A 145 -5.23 7.72 11.39
N ILE A 146 -4.63 6.63 11.89
CA ILE A 146 -5.37 5.51 12.49
C ILE A 146 -5.01 5.49 13.98
N TYR A 147 -6.02 5.70 14.82
CA TYR A 147 -5.87 5.67 16.27
C TYR A 147 -6.27 4.30 16.80
N LEU A 148 -5.38 3.65 17.53
CA LEU A 148 -5.63 2.36 18.15
C LEU A 148 -5.53 2.51 19.67
N THR A 149 -6.60 2.14 20.35
CA THR A 149 -6.60 2.05 21.81
C THR A 149 -7.40 0.84 22.28
N ARG A 150 -7.11 0.39 23.49
CA ARG A 150 -7.93 -0.59 24.19
C ARG A 150 -9.19 0.09 24.73
N HIS A 151 -10.14 -0.73 25.19
CA HIS A 151 -11.14 -0.26 26.13
C HIS A 151 -10.46 0.35 27.37
N GLY A 152 -11.16 1.26 28.07
CA GLY A 152 -10.75 1.71 29.41
C GLY A 152 -10.59 0.54 30.38
N GLU A 153 -9.90 0.75 31.50
CA GLU A 153 -9.73 -0.28 32.53
C GLU A 153 -11.07 -0.92 32.89
N SER A 154 -11.15 -2.26 32.87
CA SER A 154 -12.34 -3.01 33.28
C SER A 154 -12.20 -3.56 34.69
N GLU A 155 -13.31 -3.91 35.34
CA GLU A 155 -13.28 -4.57 36.66
C GLU A 155 -12.41 -5.84 36.64
N TYR A 156 -12.46 -6.62 35.56
CA TYR A 156 -11.62 -7.81 35.42
C TYR A 156 -10.14 -7.47 35.26
N ASN A 157 -9.77 -6.31 34.71
CA ASN A 157 -8.38 -5.87 34.69
C ASN A 157 -7.86 -5.63 36.10
N GLN A 158 -8.65 -5.00 36.98
CA GLN A 158 -8.28 -4.79 38.38
C GLN A 158 -8.09 -6.10 39.14
N LEU A 159 -8.86 -7.13 38.78
CA LEU A 159 -8.77 -8.47 39.36
C LEU A 159 -7.72 -9.37 38.68
N GLY A 160 -7.02 -8.89 37.65
CA GLY A 160 -6.06 -9.70 36.87
C GLY A 160 -6.71 -10.85 36.08
N ARG A 161 -8.02 -10.79 35.81
CA ARG A 161 -8.76 -11.82 35.07
C ARG A 161 -8.71 -11.57 33.56
N LEU A 162 -8.48 -12.63 32.81
CA LEU A 162 -8.47 -12.62 31.34
C LEU A 162 -9.86 -12.95 30.77
N GLY A 163 -10.19 -12.37 29.61
CA GLY A 163 -11.45 -12.63 28.90
C GLY A 163 -12.69 -12.04 29.60
N GLY A 164 -13.85 -12.68 29.38
CA GLY A 164 -15.13 -12.26 29.93
C GLY A 164 -15.70 -10.97 29.31
N ASP A 165 -16.78 -10.48 29.92
CA ASP A 165 -17.52 -9.29 29.48
C ASP A 165 -17.85 -8.37 30.66
N SER A 166 -16.85 -8.05 31.49
CA SER A 166 -17.04 -7.13 32.62
C SER A 166 -17.23 -5.68 32.13
N PRO A 167 -17.97 -4.84 32.89
CA PRO A 167 -18.05 -3.41 32.61
C PRO A 167 -16.71 -2.69 32.88
N LEU A 168 -16.67 -1.39 32.54
CA LEU A 168 -15.57 -0.50 32.88
C LEU A 168 -15.48 -0.27 34.38
N SER A 169 -14.26 -0.15 34.90
CA SER A 169 -14.00 0.38 36.24
C SER A 169 -14.21 1.91 36.26
N GLU A 170 -14.16 2.52 37.43
CA GLU A 170 -14.19 3.98 37.56
C GLU A 170 -13.05 4.67 36.78
N ASN A 171 -11.85 4.08 36.76
CA ASN A 171 -10.74 4.57 35.96
C ASN A 171 -11.00 4.39 34.46
N GLY A 172 -11.67 3.30 34.06
CA GLY A 172 -12.10 3.06 32.70
C GLY A 172 -13.09 4.10 32.18
N LEU A 173 -14.02 4.54 33.03
CA LEU A 173 -14.96 5.63 32.71
C LEU A 173 -14.23 6.97 32.55
N LYS A 174 -13.31 7.31 33.48
CA LYS A 174 -12.46 8.51 33.36
C LYS A 174 -11.62 8.50 32.08
N TYR A 175 -11.10 7.33 31.70
CA TYR A 175 -10.39 7.16 30.45
C TYR A 175 -11.30 7.45 29.24
N ALA A 176 -12.52 6.94 29.23
CA ALA A 176 -13.48 7.17 28.16
C ALA A 176 -13.83 8.67 28.00
N GLU A 177 -14.01 9.38 29.11
CA GLU A 177 -14.21 10.84 29.11
C GLU A 177 -13.00 11.57 28.51
N LYS A 178 -11.77 11.23 28.94
CA LYS A 178 -10.55 11.83 28.39
C LYS A 178 -10.30 11.49 26.94
N LEU A 179 -10.71 10.29 26.49
CA LEU A 179 -10.65 9.91 25.09
C LEU A 179 -11.60 10.78 24.25
N ARG A 180 -12.82 11.04 24.74
CA ARG A 180 -13.76 11.96 24.09
C ARG A 180 -13.18 13.37 23.98
N GLU A 181 -12.70 13.93 25.10
CA GLU A 181 -12.08 15.26 25.12
C GLU A 181 -10.91 15.38 24.13
N TYR A 182 -10.08 14.34 24.04
CA TYR A 182 -8.96 14.32 23.09
C TYR A 182 -9.42 14.45 21.64
N PHE A 183 -10.47 13.71 21.24
CA PHE A 183 -10.96 13.74 19.87
C PHE A 183 -11.79 14.99 19.57
N GLU A 184 -12.55 15.54 20.52
CA GLU A 184 -13.23 16.83 20.35
C GLU A 184 -12.22 17.95 20.04
N LEU A 185 -11.11 18.01 20.79
CA LEU A 185 -10.04 18.99 20.55
C LEU A 185 -9.25 18.75 19.25
N THR A 186 -9.23 17.50 18.76
CA THR A 186 -8.48 17.11 17.56
C THR A 186 -9.32 17.27 16.29
N ASP A 187 -10.61 16.99 16.35
CA ASP A 187 -11.57 17.13 15.25
C ASP A 187 -11.86 18.60 14.95
N GLU A 188 -11.88 19.50 15.94
CA GLU A 188 -11.93 20.96 15.68
C GLU A 188 -10.75 21.46 14.82
N LYS A 189 -9.62 20.75 14.82
CA LYS A 189 -8.44 21.06 14.00
C LYS A 189 -8.39 20.31 12.67
N ARG A 190 -9.26 19.32 12.47
CA ARG A 190 -9.28 18.45 11.28
C ARG A 190 -10.72 18.33 10.78
N SER A 191 -11.07 19.01 9.69
CA SER A 191 -12.39 18.94 9.02
C SER A 191 -12.70 17.57 8.39
N SER A 192 -12.50 16.46 9.09
CA SER A 192 -12.70 15.10 8.61
C SER A 192 -13.53 14.27 9.58
N MET A 193 -14.43 13.46 9.03
CA MET A 193 -15.32 12.58 9.79
C MET A 193 -14.55 11.40 10.41
N THR A 194 -14.45 11.37 11.74
CA THR A 194 -13.83 10.26 12.49
C THR A 194 -14.78 9.06 12.53
N HIS A 195 -14.34 7.92 11.97
CA HIS A 195 -15.09 6.67 12.05
C HIS A 195 -14.62 5.89 13.29
N VAL A 196 -15.55 5.59 14.20
CA VAL A 196 -15.27 4.83 15.41
C VAL A 196 -15.78 3.40 15.25
N SER A 197 -14.92 2.41 15.50
CA SER A 197 -15.29 0.99 15.48
C SER A 197 -14.94 0.35 16.81
N THR A 198 -15.88 -0.42 17.35
CA THR A 198 -15.74 -1.09 18.65
C THR A 198 -16.06 -2.57 18.53
N ARG A 199 -15.64 -3.36 19.53
CA ARG A 199 -16.08 -4.75 19.66
C ARG A 199 -17.45 -4.79 20.34
N GLN A 200 -18.17 -5.89 20.18
CA GLN A 200 -19.48 -6.12 20.81
C GLN A 200 -19.42 -6.38 22.33
N MET A 201 -18.26 -6.23 22.97
CA MET A 201 -18.09 -6.42 24.41
C MET A 201 -18.49 -5.15 25.16
N LEU A 202 -19.12 -5.28 26.34
CA LEU A 202 -19.65 -4.18 27.15
C LEU A 202 -18.60 -3.07 27.38
N ARG A 203 -17.38 -3.44 27.76
CA ARG A 203 -16.28 -2.49 28.00
C ARG A 203 -15.80 -1.70 26.78
N SER A 204 -16.19 -2.11 25.57
CA SER A 204 -15.85 -1.41 24.33
C SER A 204 -17.03 -0.65 23.71
N LEU A 205 -18.24 -0.76 24.27
CA LEU A 205 -19.39 -0.02 23.76
C LEU A 205 -19.30 1.47 24.14
N PRO A 206 -19.86 2.38 23.32
CA PRO A 206 -19.88 3.81 23.59
C PRO A 206 -20.74 4.18 24.80
#